data_AF-A0A8K2ABQ8-F1
#
_entry.id   AF-A0A8K2ABQ8-F1
#
_cell.length_a   1.000
_cell.length_b   1.000
_cell.length_c   1.000
_cell.angle_alpha   90.00
_cell.angle_beta   90.00
_cell.angle_gamma   90.00
#
_symmetry.space_group_name_H-M   'P 1'
#
loop_
_entity.id
_entity.type
_entity.pdbx_description
1 polymer ?
#
loop_
_entity_poly.entity_id
_entity_poly.type
_entity_poly.pdbx_seq_one_letter_code
_entity_poly.pdbx_strand_id
1 'polypeptide(L)' 'MSPLLSAQSSSSASDTIWPSLKRAIAASPGFHRWVLERGLDANAKDPVLEGLIRAYLRQTLDTLAY' A
#
# COMPACT_ATOMS: atom_id res chain seq x y z
N MET A 1 17.86 -3.36 38.93
CA MET A 1 16.39 -3.17 38.84
C MET A 1 16.10 -2.56 37.48
N SER A 2 15.65 -3.37 36.53
CA SER A 2 15.48 -2.96 35.12
C SER A 2 14.05 -2.46 34.90
N PRO A 3 13.84 -1.31 34.23
CA PRO A 3 12.51 -0.76 34.05
C PRO A 3 11.73 -1.56 33.00
N LEU A 4 10.44 -1.72 33.28
CA LEU A 4 9.46 -2.33 32.40
C LEU A 4 9.38 -1.52 31.09
N LEU A 5 9.62 -2.21 29.98
CA LEU A 5 9.50 -1.69 28.62
C LEU A 5 8.05 -1.24 28.42
N SER A 6 7.83 0.07 28.36
CA SER A 6 6.56 0.68 27.97
C SER A 6 6.10 0.04 26.66
N ALA A 7 4.89 -0.54 26.69
CA ALA A 7 4.14 -0.86 25.50
C ALA A 7 3.86 0.45 24.76
N GLN A 8 4.77 0.84 23.86
CA GLN A 8 4.59 1.96 22.96
C GLN A 8 3.51 1.54 21.97
N SER A 9 2.28 1.94 22.26
CA SER A 9 1.13 1.81 21.38
C SER A 9 1.46 2.44 20.02
N SER A 10 1.77 1.60 19.03
CA SER A 10 2.22 1.97 17.67
C SER A 10 1.08 2.51 16.78
N SER A 11 0.14 3.26 17.32
CA SER A 11 -0.99 3.80 16.55
C SER A 11 -0.54 4.88 15.55
N SER A 12 0.54 5.62 15.86
CA SER A 12 1.03 6.74 15.02
C SER A 12 1.92 6.31 13.85
N ALA A 13 2.56 5.15 13.93
CA ALA A 13 3.43 4.64 12.86
C ALA A 13 2.61 4.20 11.65
N SER A 14 1.50 3.50 11.88
CA SER A 14 0.60 3.02 10.83
C SER A 14 0.02 4.15 9.99
N ASP A 15 -0.25 5.30 10.62
CA ASP A 15 -0.83 6.50 9.98
C ASP A 15 0.12 7.13 8.94
N THR A 16 1.44 6.98 9.12
CA THR A 16 2.46 7.53 8.22
C THR A 16 3.02 6.52 7.22
N ILE A 17 2.97 5.23 7.57
CA ILE A 17 3.43 4.15 6.69
C ILE A 17 2.51 4.01 5.48
N TRP A 18 1.18 4.00 5.69
CA TRP A 18 0.22 3.82 4.60
C TRP A 18 0.35 4.86 3.47
N PRO A 19 0.34 6.18 3.73
CA PRO A 19 0.48 7.18 2.66
C PRO A 19 1.84 7.14 1.96
N SER A 20 2.89 6.71 2.64
CA SER A 20 4.22 6.53 2.03
C SER A 20 4.26 5.30 1.13
N LEU A 21 3.65 4.19 1.57
CA LEU A 21 3.50 2.97 0.77
C LEU A 21 2.64 3.23 -0.48
N LYS A 22 1.51 3.94 -0.33
CA LYS A 22 0.65 4.31 -1.47
C LYS A 22 1.45 5.04 -2.55
N ARG A 23 2.26 6.03 -2.15
CA ARG A 23 3.11 6.80 -3.09
C ARG A 23 4.16 5.91 -3.76
N ALA A 24 4.82 5.04 -3.00
CA ALA A 24 5.82 4.12 -3.55
C ALA A 24 5.22 3.14 -4.58
N ILE A 25 4.04 2.60 -4.30
CA ILE A 25 3.32 1.71 -5.22
C ILE A 25 2.82 2.49 -6.44
N ALA A 26 2.22 3.66 -6.23
CA ALA A 26 1.75 4.51 -7.32
C ALA A 26 2.90 4.90 -8.27
N ALA A 27 4.11 5.15 -7.75
CA ALA A 27 5.28 5.43 -8.57
C ALA A 27 5.92 4.17 -9.21
N SER A 28 5.46 2.96 -8.86
CA SER A 28 6.07 1.72 -9.31
C SER A 28 5.67 1.36 -10.75
N PRO A 29 6.63 0.98 -11.62
CA PRO A 29 6.33 0.52 -12.98
C PRO A 29 5.39 -0.69 -13.02
N GLY A 30 5.46 -1.58 -12.02
CA GLY A 30 4.63 -2.78 -11.95
C GLY A 30 3.15 -2.44 -11.74
N PHE A 31 2.87 -1.46 -10.86
CA PHE A 31 1.51 -0.96 -10.66
C PHE A 31 0.98 -0.26 -11.92
N HIS A 32 1.77 0.62 -12.53
CA HIS A 32 1.36 1.30 -13.77
C HIS A 32 1.03 0.30 -14.90
N ARG A 33 1.86 -0.72 -15.09
CA ARG A 33 1.61 -1.79 -16.09
C ARG A 33 0.34 -2.55 -15.77
N TRP A 34 0.17 -2.98 -14.52
CA TRP A 34 -1.02 -3.71 -14.06
C TRP A 34 -2.32 -2.91 -14.25
N VAL A 35 -2.28 -1.59 -14.02
CA VAL A 35 -3.41 -0.69 -14.22
C VAL A 35 -3.73 -0.55 -15.72
N LEU A 36 -2.71 -0.34 -16.57
CA LEU A 36 -2.86 -0.23 -18.02
C LEU A 36 -3.39 -1.51 -18.67
N GLU A 37 -2.88 -2.68 -18.26
CA GLU A 37 -3.34 -4.00 -18.76
C GLU A 37 -4.83 -4.24 -18.48
N ARG A 38 -5.38 -3.58 -17.47
CA ARG A 38 -6.79 -3.66 -17.08
C ARG A 38 -7.63 -2.54 -17.67
N GLY A 39 -7.05 -1.65 -18.48
CA GLY A 39 -7.74 -0.49 -19.05
C GLY A 39 -8.17 0.54 -18.01
N LEU A 40 -7.48 0.57 -16.85
CA LEU A 40 -7.77 1.48 -15.74
C LEU A 40 -6.85 2.71 -15.80
N ASP A 41 -7.25 3.79 -15.14
CA ASP A 41 -6.48 5.04 -15.12
C ASP A 41 -5.43 5.03 -14.00
N ALA A 42 -4.15 4.97 -14.37
CA ALA A 42 -3.03 5.04 -13.44
C ALA A 42 -2.89 6.41 -12.76
N ASN A 43 -3.47 7.44 -13.36
CA ASN A 43 -3.47 8.81 -12.83
C ASN A 43 -4.76 9.15 -12.07
N ALA A 44 -5.53 8.14 -11.68
CA ALA A 44 -6.73 8.32 -10.87
C ALA A 44 -6.40 9.08 -9.57
N LYS A 45 -7.31 9.93 -9.11
CA LYS A 45 -7.19 10.66 -7.85
C LYS A 45 -7.74 9.82 -6.69
N ASP A 46 -7.38 10.19 -5.47
CA ASP A 46 -7.98 9.66 -4.24
C ASP A 46 -9.51 9.95 -4.30
N PRO A 47 -10.45 8.97 -4.13
CA PRO A 47 -10.35 7.63 -3.52
C PRO A 47 -10.14 6.45 -4.50
N VAL A 48 -10.16 6.68 -5.81
CA VAL A 48 -10.06 5.61 -6.82
C VAL A 48 -8.66 4.99 -6.79
N LEU A 49 -7.63 5.81 -6.65
CA LEU A 49 -6.23 5.35 -6.52
C LEU A 49 -6.05 4.39 -5.34
N GLU A 50 -6.70 4.66 -4.20
CA GLU A 50 -6.62 3.76 -3.04
C GLU A 50 -7.24 2.40 -3.32
N GLY A 51 -8.38 2.36 -4.02
CA GLY A 51 -9.02 1.12 -4.44
C GLY A 51 -8.11 0.29 -5.36
N LEU A 52 -7.47 0.94 -6.32
CA LEU A 52 -6.52 0.30 -7.24
C LEU A 52 -5.30 -0.25 -6.51
N ILE A 53 -4.70 0.52 -5.60
CA ILE A 53 -3.53 0.10 -4.81
C ILE A 53 -3.89 -1.12 -3.94
N ARG A 54 -5.06 -1.11 -3.29
CA ARG A 54 -5.53 -2.25 -2.49
C ARG A 54 -5.76 -3.50 -3.36
N ALA A 55 -6.36 -3.35 -4.53
CA ALA A 55 -6.59 -4.46 -5.44
C ALA A 55 -5.26 -5.06 -5.96
N TYR A 56 -4.31 -4.20 -6.33
CA TYR A 56 -2.96 -4.60 -6.75
C TYR A 56 -2.21 -5.35 -5.65
N LEU A 57 -2.20 -4.81 -4.43
CA LEU A 57 -1.59 -5.47 -3.27
C LEU A 57 -2.23 -6.83 -2.99
N ARG A 58 -3.56 -6.90 -2.97
CA ARG A 58 -4.28 -8.16 -2.75
C ARG A 58 -3.89 -9.21 -3.77
N GLN A 59 -3.87 -8.85 -5.06
CA GLN A 59 -3.48 -9.79 -6.10
C GLN A 59 -2.01 -10.20 -5.98
N THR A 60 -1.11 -9.27 -5.68
CA THR A 60 0.32 -9.58 -5.56
C THR A 60 0.60 -10.53 -4.38
N LEU A 61 -0.11 -10.34 -3.27
CA LEU A 61 -0.06 -11.23 -2.12
C LEU A 61 -0.64 -12.61 -2.43
N ASP A 62 -1.73 -12.68 -3.18
CA ASP A 62 -2.34 -13.94 -3.62
C ASP A 62 -1.38 -14.75 -4.51
N THR A 63 -0.70 -14.09 -5.46
CA THR A 63 0.32 -14.73 -6.32
C THR A 63 1.55 -15.23 -5.55
N LEU A 64 1.92 -14.58 -4.44
CA LEU A 64 3.06 -14.97 -3.59
C LEU A 64 2.71 -16.02 -2.53
N ALA A 65 1.42 -16.25 -2.27
CA ALA A 65 0.94 -17.23 -1.28
C ALA A 65 0.86 -18.66 -1.84
N TYR A 66 1.30 -18.86 -3.08
CA TYR A 66 1.35 -20.14 -3.78
C TYR A 66 2.80 -20.59 -4.00
#